data_AF-A0A0D0FVP0-F1
#
_entry.id   AF-A0A0D0FVP0-F1
#
_cell.length_a   1.000
_cell.length_b   1.000
_cell.length_c   1.000
_cell.angle_alpha   90.00
_cell.angle_beta   90.00
_cell.angle_gamma   90.00
#
_symmetry.space_group_name_H-M   'P 1'
#
loop_
_entity.id
_entity.type
_entity.pdbx_description
1 polymer ?
#
loop_
_entity_poly.entity_id
_entity_poly.type
_entity_poly.pdbx_seq_one_letter_code
_entity_poly.pdbx_strand_id
1 'polypeptide(L)'
;METKKCLENIAKRPFPVPCRDEFCAEIRGDINEYCKHAGLAANTPVPAQSAAGRCWCCCGGVFADATAAAISGQAFQPLVELRAGDRVLATGPDLVRWEQADVKAIGRLQAMREDTGAVQLDVALPDGKTVTLRLATEALLLGDDALLHAAGQLTVGAKLRTVDSKLAEVTASRTIQANVAHIHLGRVDPAAPLHGHLFNLAGLVCADLAVSVAAFLGELPDGLFAPRRPH
;
A
#
# COMPACT_ATOMS: atom_id res chain seq x y z
N MET A 1 5.85 14.17 9.20
CA MET A 1 5.61 15.60 8.92
C MET A 1 4.54 15.66 7.84
N GLU A 2 3.43 16.35 8.09
CA GLU A 2 2.27 16.41 7.18
C GLU A 2 2.65 17.04 5.85
N THR A 3 2.15 16.52 4.73
CA THR A 3 2.46 17.09 3.41
C THR A 3 1.70 18.40 3.20
N LYS A 4 2.31 19.33 2.45
CA LYS A 4 1.68 20.61 2.06
C LYS A 4 0.30 20.40 1.41
N LYS A 5 0.12 19.31 0.66
CA LYS A 5 -1.16 18.96 0.03
C LYS A 5 -2.22 18.50 1.03
N CYS A 6 -1.82 17.78 2.09
CA CYS A 6 -2.69 17.42 3.21
C CYS A 6 -3.19 18.70 3.90
N LEU A 7 -2.29 19.64 4.20
CA LEU A 7 -2.62 20.93 4.79
C LEU A 7 -3.51 21.80 3.87
N GLU A 8 -3.26 21.81 2.55
CA GLU A 8 -4.09 22.50 1.55
C GLU A 8 -5.50 21.90 1.42
N ASN A 9 -5.65 20.59 1.55
CA ASN A 9 -6.94 19.90 1.47
C ASN A 9 -7.78 20.12 2.74
N ILE A 10 -7.13 20.24 3.90
CA ILE A 10 -7.74 20.64 5.17
C ILE A 10 -8.24 22.09 5.08
N ALA A 11 -7.45 23.00 4.50
CA ALA A 11 -7.76 24.42 4.42
C ALA A 11 -8.95 24.79 3.51
N LYS A 12 -9.38 23.91 2.60
CA LYS A 12 -10.43 24.18 1.59
C LYS A 12 -11.83 23.71 1.97
N ARG A 13 -12.02 23.09 3.14
CA ARG A 13 -13.31 22.57 3.58
C ARG A 13 -14.02 23.59 4.51
N PRO A 14 -15.33 23.82 4.37
CA PRO A 14 -16.06 24.72 5.26
C PRO A 14 -16.04 24.18 6.69
N PHE A 15 -15.79 25.08 7.64
CA PHE A 15 -15.67 24.81 9.07
C PHE A 15 -16.97 24.17 9.64
N PRO A 16 -16.88 23.27 10.65
CA PRO A 16 -15.68 22.86 11.38
C PRO A 16 -15.02 21.61 10.79
N VAL A 17 -13.76 21.77 10.40
CA VAL A 17 -12.83 20.66 10.14
C VAL A 17 -12.05 20.48 11.44
N PRO A 18 -12.25 19.39 12.19
CA PRO A 18 -11.71 19.24 13.53
C PRO A 18 -10.26 18.77 13.48
N CYS A 19 -9.35 19.68 13.18
CA CYS A 19 -7.93 19.51 13.49
C CYS A 19 -7.46 20.79 14.20
N ARG A 20 -7.77 20.92 15.48
CA ARG A 20 -6.99 21.78 16.38
C ARG A 20 -5.92 20.91 17.03
N ASP A 21 -4.72 21.46 17.17
CA ASP A 21 -3.56 20.75 17.72
C ASP A 21 -3.85 20.15 19.10
N GLU A 22 -4.71 20.80 19.90
CA GLU A 22 -5.14 20.28 21.20
C GLU A 22 -5.97 18.99 21.10
N PHE A 23 -6.89 18.91 20.12
CA PHE A 23 -7.71 17.71 19.91
C PHE A 23 -6.84 16.55 19.43
N CYS A 24 -5.95 16.78 18.46
CA CYS A 24 -5.00 15.77 18.02
C CYS A 24 -4.07 15.32 19.15
N ALA A 25 -3.65 16.21 20.05
CA ALA A 25 -2.83 15.86 21.20
C ALA A 25 -3.57 14.98 22.24
N GLU A 26 -4.87 15.21 22.42
CA GLU A 26 -5.74 14.45 23.35
C GLU A 26 -5.97 13.01 22.87
N ILE A 27 -6.45 12.83 21.64
CA ILE A 27 -6.70 11.49 21.06
C ILE A 27 -5.43 10.75 20.60
N ARG A 28 -4.28 11.44 20.51
CA ARG A 28 -2.98 10.79 20.24
C ARG A 28 -2.60 9.80 21.34
N GLY A 29 -3.01 10.02 22.58
CA GLY A 29 -2.82 9.06 23.68
C GLY A 29 -3.52 7.73 23.40
N ASP A 30 -4.80 7.80 23.04
CA ASP A 30 -5.64 6.63 22.78
C ASP A 30 -5.28 5.93 21.46
N ILE A 31 -4.93 6.68 20.41
CA ILE A 31 -4.42 6.11 19.15
C ILE A 31 -3.07 5.44 19.37
N ASN A 32 -2.18 6.03 20.17
CA ASN A 32 -0.91 5.41 20.50
C ASN A 32 -1.07 4.17 21.39
N GLU A 33 -1.98 4.16 22.35
CA GLU A 33 -2.30 2.98 23.16
C GLU A 33 -2.93 1.86 22.31
N TYR A 34 -3.85 2.19 21.40
CA TYR A 34 -4.39 1.25 20.41
C TYR A 34 -3.29 0.67 19.52
N CYS A 35 -2.43 1.52 18.94
CA CYS A 35 -1.30 1.10 18.12
C CYS A 35 -0.31 0.24 18.91
N LYS A 36 -0.01 0.60 20.15
CA LYS A 36 0.87 -0.14 21.06
C LYS A 36 0.29 -1.50 21.45
N HIS A 37 -1.01 -1.59 21.74
CA HIS A 37 -1.71 -2.87 21.95
C HIS A 37 -1.75 -3.75 20.69
N ALA A 38 -1.77 -3.13 19.50
CA ALA A 38 -1.71 -3.81 18.21
C ALA A 38 -0.28 -4.11 17.70
N GLY A 39 0.77 -3.79 18.49
CA GLY A 39 2.18 -4.00 18.11
C GLY A 39 2.71 -3.07 17.01
N LEU A 40 2.00 -1.98 16.73
CA LEU A 40 2.32 -0.98 15.72
C LEU A 40 3.21 0.12 16.31
N ALA A 41 4.22 0.57 15.57
CA ALA A 41 5.16 1.59 16.00
C ALA A 41 4.48 2.96 16.20
N ALA A 42 5.09 3.83 17.02
CA ALA A 42 4.60 5.21 17.21
C ALA A 42 4.46 5.93 15.86
N ASN A 43 3.35 6.64 15.66
CA ASN A 43 2.93 7.28 14.40
C ASN A 43 2.39 6.35 13.31
N THR A 44 2.08 5.09 13.64
CA THR A 44 1.28 4.24 12.75
C THR A 44 -0.16 4.75 12.77
N PRO A 45 -0.78 5.06 11.63
CA PRO A 45 -1.95 5.91 11.70
C PRO A 45 -3.23 5.06 11.49
N VAL A 46 -4.34 5.48 12.10
CA VAL A 46 -5.55 4.65 12.34
C VAL A 46 -6.81 5.49 12.14
N PRO A 47 -7.87 5.00 11.49
CA PRO A 47 -9.14 5.71 11.44
C PRO A 47 -9.88 5.59 12.78
N ALA A 48 -10.14 6.72 13.43
CA ALA A 48 -11.03 6.82 14.58
C ALA A 48 -12.24 7.69 14.21
N GLN A 49 -13.44 7.15 14.42
CA GLN A 49 -14.69 7.89 14.29
C GLN A 49 -15.06 8.40 15.69
N SER A 50 -15.18 9.72 15.88
CA SER A 50 -15.76 10.27 17.10
C SER A 50 -16.83 11.32 16.78
N ALA A 51 -17.71 11.57 17.75
CA ALA A 51 -18.86 12.47 17.65
C ALA A 51 -18.50 13.93 17.33
N ALA A 52 -17.22 14.32 17.35
CA ALA A 52 -16.72 15.65 17.05
C ALA A 52 -16.21 15.83 15.59
N GLY A 53 -16.20 14.77 14.78
CA GLY A 53 -15.87 14.79 13.34
C GLY A 53 -14.66 13.92 12.95
N ARG A 54 -14.28 13.97 11.65
CA ARG A 54 -13.37 12.98 11.01
C ARG A 54 -11.88 13.31 11.24
N CYS A 55 -11.11 12.37 11.79
CA CYS A 55 -9.64 12.36 11.73
C CYS A 55 -9.15 11.36 10.67
N TRP A 56 -8.05 11.69 9.99
CA TRP A 56 -7.52 10.89 8.86
C TRP A 56 -6.12 10.33 9.15
N CYS A 57 -5.95 9.04 8.88
CA CYS A 57 -4.65 8.40 8.73
C CYS A 57 -4.02 8.76 7.38
N CYS A 58 -2.76 9.19 7.34
CA CYS A 58 -2.00 9.39 6.08
C CYS A 58 -1.25 8.14 5.60
N CYS A 59 -1.59 6.95 6.10
CA CYS A 59 -0.96 5.70 5.71
C CYS A 59 -1.47 5.23 4.34
N GLY A 60 -0.71 5.53 3.28
CA GLY A 60 -0.85 4.87 1.98
C GLY A 60 -0.36 3.42 2.02
N GLY A 61 -0.73 2.60 1.03
CA GLY A 61 -0.22 1.23 0.87
C GLY A 61 -1.12 0.16 1.47
N VAL A 62 -2.39 0.12 1.05
CA VAL A 62 -3.38 -0.85 1.53
C VAL A 62 -3.83 -1.76 0.38
N PHE A 63 -4.20 -3.00 0.64
CA PHE A 63 -4.49 -4.08 -0.34
C PHE A 63 -5.81 -4.72 0.04
N ALA A 64 -6.73 -5.03 -0.86
CA ALA A 64 -7.98 -5.66 -0.42
C ALA A 64 -7.78 -7.09 0.11
N ASP A 65 -8.57 -7.42 1.13
CA ASP A 65 -8.52 -8.65 1.94
C ASP A 65 -8.36 -9.96 1.15
N ALA A 66 -8.95 -10.04 -0.05
CA ALA A 66 -8.97 -11.25 -0.88
C ALA A 66 -7.76 -11.38 -1.83
N THR A 67 -6.90 -10.36 -1.95
CA THR A 67 -5.69 -10.47 -2.77
C THR A 67 -4.71 -11.40 -2.08
N ALA A 68 -4.09 -12.32 -2.80
CA ALA A 68 -3.22 -13.33 -2.22
C ALA A 68 -1.75 -13.03 -2.46
N ALA A 69 -0.94 -13.12 -1.40
CA ALA A 69 0.52 -13.08 -1.50
C ALA A 69 1.06 -14.51 -1.63
N ALA A 70 2.13 -14.67 -2.41
CA ALA A 70 2.78 -15.97 -2.50
C ALA A 70 3.56 -16.25 -1.21
N ILE A 71 3.24 -17.35 -0.54
CA ILE A 71 3.99 -17.87 0.61
C ILE A 71 5.06 -18.88 0.16
N SER A 72 4.98 -19.36 -1.09
CA SER A 72 6.02 -20.15 -1.76
C SER A 72 5.84 -20.05 -3.28
N GLY A 73 6.72 -20.68 -4.07
CA GLY A 73 6.66 -20.58 -5.53
C GLY A 73 5.36 -21.12 -6.17
N GLN A 74 4.57 -21.88 -5.42
CA GLN A 74 3.31 -22.47 -5.90
C GLN A 74 2.12 -22.24 -4.96
N ALA A 75 2.34 -21.68 -3.77
CA ALA A 75 1.30 -21.50 -2.76
C ALA A 75 1.04 -20.02 -2.50
N PHE A 76 -0.24 -19.67 -2.44
CA PHE A 76 -0.72 -18.31 -2.19
C PHE A 76 -1.64 -18.32 -0.98
N GLN A 77 -1.53 -17.29 -0.15
CA GLN A 77 -2.39 -17.07 1.01
C GLN A 77 -3.04 -15.69 0.89
N PRO A 78 -4.36 -15.58 1.10
CA PRO A 78 -5.03 -14.29 1.17
C PRO A 78 -4.36 -13.39 2.20
N LEU A 79 -4.16 -12.10 1.87
CA LEU A 79 -3.54 -11.14 2.79
C LEU A 79 -4.31 -11.04 4.12
N VAL A 80 -5.64 -11.23 4.11
CA VAL A 80 -6.45 -11.25 5.33
C VAL A 80 -6.09 -12.42 6.27
N GLU A 81 -5.60 -13.53 5.72
CA GLU A 81 -5.20 -14.72 6.48
C GLU A 81 -3.76 -14.65 6.97
N LEU A 82 -2.92 -13.79 6.41
CA LEU A 82 -1.54 -13.62 6.89
C LEU A 82 -1.49 -13.04 8.31
N ARG A 83 -0.43 -13.40 9.03
CA ARG A 83 -0.10 -12.98 10.39
C ARG A 83 1.36 -12.55 10.45
N ALA A 84 1.70 -11.77 11.48
CA ALA A 84 3.11 -11.52 11.80
C ALA A 84 3.80 -12.85 12.12
N GLY A 85 4.99 -13.06 11.57
CA GLY A 85 5.74 -14.33 11.64
C GLY A 85 5.50 -15.28 10.47
N ASP A 86 4.44 -15.08 9.67
CA ASP A 86 4.28 -15.80 8.40
C ASP A 86 5.39 -15.39 7.43
N ARG A 87 5.57 -16.16 6.35
CA ARG A 87 6.58 -15.88 5.34
C ARG A 87 5.95 -15.70 3.97
N VAL A 88 6.47 -14.73 3.23
CA VAL A 88 6.10 -14.44 1.85
C VAL A 88 7.33 -14.42 0.95
N LEU A 89 7.13 -14.67 -0.34
CA LEU A 89 8.17 -14.50 -1.34
C LEU A 89 8.40 -13.02 -1.65
N ALA A 90 9.59 -12.55 -1.31
CA ALA A 90 10.07 -11.20 -1.57
C ALA A 90 11.37 -11.21 -2.39
N THR A 91 11.72 -10.06 -2.95
CA THR A 91 12.87 -9.85 -3.81
C THR A 91 13.34 -8.40 -3.76
N GLY A 92 14.40 -8.10 -4.50
CA GLY A 92 14.88 -6.76 -4.79
C GLY A 92 14.49 -6.28 -6.18
N PRO A 93 14.93 -5.08 -6.60
CA PRO A 93 14.49 -4.47 -7.85
C PRO A 93 14.96 -5.20 -9.11
N ASP A 94 15.99 -6.04 -9.00
CA ASP A 94 16.50 -6.84 -10.11
C ASP A 94 15.62 -8.06 -10.45
N LEU A 95 14.72 -8.45 -9.54
CA LEU A 95 13.87 -9.65 -9.60
C LEU A 95 14.64 -10.97 -9.79
N VAL A 96 15.95 -10.99 -9.50
CA VAL A 96 16.80 -12.16 -9.76
C VAL A 96 16.70 -13.15 -8.61
N ARG A 97 16.63 -12.65 -7.37
CA ARG A 97 16.67 -13.47 -6.17
C ARG A 97 15.37 -13.34 -5.38
N TRP A 98 14.52 -14.35 -5.51
CA TRP A 98 13.32 -14.50 -4.71
C TRP A 98 13.63 -15.32 -3.46
N GLU A 99 13.30 -14.78 -2.29
CA GLU A 99 13.54 -15.42 -1.01
C GLU A 99 12.39 -15.23 -0.04
N GLN A 100 12.37 -16.05 1.01
CA GLN A 100 11.35 -15.98 2.04
C GLN A 100 11.67 -14.81 2.98
N ALA A 101 10.75 -13.86 3.06
CA ALA A 101 10.79 -12.76 4.00
C ALA A 101 9.72 -12.94 5.08
N ASP A 102 10.11 -12.72 6.34
CA ASP A 102 9.14 -12.77 7.44
C ASP A 102 8.25 -11.51 7.40
N VAL A 103 6.95 -11.73 7.51
CA VAL A 103 5.97 -10.68 7.74
C VAL A 103 6.17 -10.14 9.15
N LYS A 104 6.61 -8.89 9.28
CA LYS A 104 6.85 -8.25 10.58
C LYS A 104 5.57 -7.68 11.17
N ALA A 105 4.67 -7.17 10.33
CA ALA A 105 3.35 -6.72 10.74
C ALA A 105 2.34 -6.86 9.60
N ILE A 106 1.07 -7.02 9.99
CA ILE A 106 -0.11 -6.92 9.14
C ILE A 106 -1.07 -5.94 9.80
N GLY A 107 -1.49 -4.91 9.09
CA GLY A 107 -2.60 -4.07 9.52
C GLY A 107 -3.81 -4.25 8.63
N ARG A 108 -5.00 -3.95 9.15
CA ARG A 108 -6.28 -4.11 8.47
C ARG A 108 -7.16 -2.90 8.74
N LEU A 109 -7.84 -2.45 7.70
CA LEU A 109 -8.80 -1.35 7.74
C LEU A 109 -10.11 -1.83 7.11
N GLN A 110 -11.22 -1.62 7.83
CA GLN A 110 -12.55 -1.88 7.28
C GLN A 110 -12.88 -0.93 6.13
N ALA A 111 -13.85 -1.36 5.32
CA ALA A 111 -14.26 -0.74 4.08
C ALA A 111 -14.29 0.78 4.17
N MET A 112 -13.39 1.37 3.40
CA MET A 112 -13.36 2.79 3.11
C MET A 112 -14.61 3.10 2.26
N ARG A 113 -15.32 4.21 2.57
CA ARG A 113 -16.45 4.74 1.79
C ARG A 113 -16.10 4.92 0.30
N GLU A 114 -17.10 5.13 -0.56
CA GLU A 114 -16.93 5.23 -2.04
C GLU A 114 -15.95 6.34 -2.45
N ASP A 115 -15.81 7.36 -1.62
CA ASP A 115 -14.90 8.50 -1.79
C ASP A 115 -13.47 8.25 -1.28
N THR A 116 -13.15 7.03 -0.84
CA THR A 116 -11.90 6.73 -0.12
C THR A 116 -11.11 5.59 -0.76
N GLY A 117 -10.47 5.92 -1.89
CA GLY A 117 -9.09 5.49 -2.20
C GLY A 117 -8.79 4.03 -2.49
N ALA A 118 -9.73 3.24 -3.06
CA ALA A 118 -9.43 1.90 -3.57
C ALA A 118 -9.75 1.74 -5.07
N VAL A 119 -8.95 0.92 -5.74
CA VAL A 119 -9.05 0.60 -7.17
C VAL A 119 -9.10 -0.92 -7.36
N GLN A 120 -9.97 -1.38 -8.26
CA GLN A 120 -9.90 -2.71 -8.84
C GLN A 120 -9.19 -2.63 -10.19
N LEU A 121 -8.16 -3.47 -10.35
CA LEU A 121 -7.47 -3.70 -11.61
C LEU A 121 -7.71 -5.13 -12.06
N ASP A 122 -8.16 -5.32 -13.29
CA ASP A 122 -8.12 -6.63 -13.95
C ASP A 122 -6.88 -6.63 -14.85
N VAL A 123 -6.02 -7.63 -14.68
CA VAL A 123 -4.70 -7.69 -15.32
C VAL A 123 -4.55 -9.01 -16.06
N ALA A 124 -4.29 -8.93 -17.37
CA ALA A 124 -4.00 -10.08 -18.21
C ALA A 124 -2.53 -10.49 -18.06
N LEU A 125 -2.31 -11.73 -17.62
CA LEU A 125 -0.99 -12.33 -17.45
C LEU A 125 -0.47 -12.93 -18.78
N PRO A 126 0.86 -13.11 -18.91
CA PRO A 126 1.47 -13.71 -20.11
C PRO A 126 0.98 -15.12 -20.46
N ASP A 127 0.46 -15.87 -19.48
CA ASP A 127 -0.07 -17.23 -19.67
C ASP A 127 -1.54 -17.24 -20.14
N GLY A 128 -2.11 -16.06 -20.42
CA GLY A 128 -3.49 -15.89 -20.88
C GLY A 128 -4.52 -15.87 -19.74
N LYS A 129 -4.11 -16.03 -18.48
CA LYS A 129 -5.02 -15.87 -17.33
C LYS A 129 -5.24 -14.39 -17.01
N THR A 130 -6.35 -14.10 -16.34
CA THR A 130 -6.61 -12.78 -15.78
C THR A 130 -6.58 -12.86 -14.26
N VAL A 131 -5.89 -11.92 -13.63
CA VAL A 131 -5.95 -11.71 -12.18
C VAL A 131 -6.68 -10.42 -11.87
N THR A 132 -7.52 -10.46 -10.85
CA THR A 132 -8.19 -9.27 -10.32
C THR A 132 -7.46 -8.85 -9.05
N LEU A 133 -6.89 -7.64 -9.07
CA LEU A 133 -6.32 -6.99 -7.90
C LEU A 133 -7.32 -5.97 -7.38
N ARG A 134 -7.43 -5.88 -6.06
CA ARG A 134 -8.16 -4.79 -5.40
C ARG A 134 -7.19 -4.17 -4.43
N LEU A 135 -6.89 -2.89 -4.59
CA LEU A 135 -5.76 -2.22 -3.95
C LEU A 135 -6.20 -0.84 -3.49
N ALA A 136 -5.57 -0.28 -2.47
CA ALA A 136 -5.60 1.15 -2.25
C ALA A 136 -4.94 1.85 -3.43
N THR A 137 -5.37 3.06 -3.72
CA THR A 137 -4.87 3.88 -4.83
C THR A 137 -3.36 4.15 -4.75
N GLU A 138 -2.79 4.06 -3.55
CA GLU A 138 -1.39 4.35 -3.23
C GLU A 138 -0.52 3.09 -3.19
N ALA A 139 -1.11 1.88 -3.32
CA ALA A 139 -0.33 0.66 -3.43
C ALA A 139 0.60 0.73 -4.65
N LEU A 140 1.83 0.27 -4.50
CA LEU A 140 2.88 0.44 -5.50
C LEU A 140 3.16 -0.86 -6.24
N LEU A 141 3.00 -0.86 -7.56
CA LEU A 141 3.27 -1.98 -8.45
C LEU A 141 4.46 -1.67 -9.35
N LEU A 142 5.28 -2.67 -9.67
CA LEU A 142 6.43 -2.47 -10.57
C LEU A 142 5.96 -2.43 -12.03
N GLY A 143 6.31 -1.36 -12.74
CA GLY A 143 6.02 -1.16 -14.17
C GLY A 143 7.01 -1.84 -15.11
N ASP A 144 6.78 -1.69 -16.41
CA ASP A 144 7.71 -2.13 -17.47
C ASP A 144 8.96 -1.26 -17.58
N ASP A 145 8.87 -0.01 -17.12
CA ASP A 145 9.96 0.97 -16.96
C ASP A 145 10.85 0.71 -15.72
N ALA A 146 10.59 -0.39 -14.99
CA ALA A 146 11.23 -0.72 -13.72
C ALA A 146 11.03 0.33 -12.60
N LEU A 147 10.02 1.19 -12.74
CA LEU A 147 9.60 2.13 -11.71
C LEU A 147 8.40 1.61 -10.94
N LEU A 148 8.20 2.11 -9.73
CA LEU A 148 7.00 1.84 -8.95
C LEU A 148 5.89 2.83 -9.33
N HIS A 149 4.73 2.28 -9.72
CA HIS A 149 3.53 3.01 -10.09
C HIS A 149 2.46 2.85 -9.01
N ALA A 150 1.84 3.96 -8.62
CA ALA A 150 0.69 3.92 -7.72
C ALA A 150 -0.52 3.29 -8.45
N ALA A 151 -1.21 2.36 -7.81
CA ALA A 151 -2.30 1.59 -8.41
C ALA A 151 -3.43 2.49 -8.96
N GLY A 152 -3.73 3.60 -8.27
CA GLY A 152 -4.75 4.57 -8.66
C GLY A 152 -4.38 5.38 -9.92
N GLN A 153 -3.13 5.29 -10.40
CA GLN A 153 -2.66 5.94 -11.61
C GLN A 153 -2.60 5.00 -12.82
N LEU A 154 -2.82 3.69 -12.58
CA LEU A 154 -2.79 2.69 -13.63
C LEU A 154 -4.09 2.73 -14.45
N THR A 155 -3.93 2.97 -15.74
CA THR A 155 -4.99 2.96 -16.74
C THR A 155 -4.94 1.68 -17.57
N VAL A 156 -6.02 1.41 -18.32
CA VAL A 156 -6.02 0.33 -19.33
C VAL A 156 -4.82 0.50 -20.28
N GLY A 157 -4.15 -0.61 -20.60
CA GLY A 157 -2.94 -0.65 -21.41
C GLY A 157 -1.63 -0.49 -20.62
N ALA A 158 -1.69 -0.07 -19.34
CA ALA A 158 -0.50 -0.02 -18.51
C ALA A 158 0.13 -1.41 -18.36
N LYS A 159 1.46 -1.47 -18.44
CA LYS A 159 2.23 -2.71 -18.35
C LYS A 159 2.84 -2.84 -16.95
N LEU A 160 2.67 -4.02 -16.36
CA LEU A 160 3.15 -4.37 -15.03
C LEU A 160 4.12 -5.54 -15.12
N ARG A 161 5.12 -5.56 -14.24
CA ARG A 161 6.12 -6.62 -14.18
C ARG A 161 5.58 -7.80 -13.37
N THR A 162 5.65 -8.98 -13.97
CA THR A 162 5.39 -10.25 -13.29
C THR A 162 6.63 -10.75 -12.56
N VAL A 163 6.45 -11.73 -11.68
CA VAL A 163 7.56 -12.31 -10.91
C VAL A 163 8.63 -13.01 -11.75
N ASP A 164 8.28 -13.46 -12.97
CA ASP A 164 9.20 -14.01 -13.96
C ASP A 164 9.76 -12.95 -14.92
N SER A 165 9.68 -11.68 -14.55
CA SER A 165 10.15 -10.51 -15.32
C SER A 165 9.47 -10.30 -16.68
N LYS A 166 8.36 -10.99 -16.96
CA LYS A 166 7.51 -10.71 -18.12
C LYS A 166 6.59 -9.52 -17.85
N LEU A 167 5.83 -9.14 -18.88
CA LEU A 167 4.89 -8.03 -18.80
C LEU A 167 3.45 -8.55 -18.82
N ALA A 168 2.68 -8.13 -17.81
CA ALA A 168 1.24 -8.24 -17.75
C ALA A 168 0.60 -6.90 -18.12
N GLU A 169 -0.65 -6.90 -18.59
CA GLU A 169 -1.35 -5.69 -19.04
C GLU A 169 -2.61 -5.45 -18.23
N VAL A 170 -2.82 -4.21 -17.78
CA VAL A 170 -4.07 -3.77 -17.17
C VAL A 170 -5.14 -3.69 -18.25
N THR A 171 -6.18 -4.53 -18.14
CA THR A 171 -7.29 -4.60 -19.10
C THR A 171 -8.54 -3.90 -18.60
N ALA A 172 -8.67 -3.71 -17.28
CA ALA A 172 -9.70 -2.86 -16.69
C ALA A 172 -9.17 -2.16 -15.43
N SER A 173 -9.67 -0.94 -15.18
CA SER A 173 -9.37 -0.15 -13.98
C SER A 173 -10.62 0.60 -13.55
N ARG A 174 -11.01 0.49 -12.27
CA ARG A 174 -12.16 1.19 -11.71
C ARG A 174 -12.02 1.43 -10.21
N THR A 175 -12.50 2.57 -9.73
CA THR A 175 -12.61 2.85 -8.30
C THR A 175 -13.69 1.97 -7.67
N ILE A 176 -13.42 1.44 -6.48
CA ILE A 176 -14.34 0.56 -5.74
C ILE A 176 -14.35 0.89 -4.24
N GLN A 177 -15.34 0.34 -3.53
CA GLN A 177 -15.25 0.15 -2.08
C GLN A 177 -14.62 -1.20 -1.77
N ALA A 178 -13.63 -1.21 -0.89
CA ALA A 178 -13.03 -2.44 -0.39
C ALA A 178 -12.51 -2.24 1.04
N ASN A 179 -12.60 -3.30 1.86
CA ASN A 179 -11.69 -3.45 2.99
C ASN A 179 -10.28 -3.54 2.45
N VAL A 180 -9.31 -3.08 3.24
CA VAL A 180 -7.92 -3.11 2.82
C VAL A 180 -6.99 -3.48 4.00
N ALA A 181 -6.05 -4.38 3.76
CA ALA A 181 -4.97 -4.84 4.61
C ALA A 181 -3.60 -4.42 4.09
N HIS A 182 -2.58 -4.31 4.92
CA HIS A 182 -1.22 -4.00 4.49
C HIS A 182 -0.21 -4.95 5.11
N ILE A 183 0.83 -5.27 4.33
CA ILE A 183 1.94 -6.14 4.73
C ILE A 183 3.17 -5.29 4.96
N HIS A 184 3.90 -5.55 6.03
CA HIS A 184 5.14 -4.87 6.36
C HIS A 184 6.24 -5.90 6.58
N LEU A 185 7.27 -5.88 5.73
CA LEU A 185 8.37 -6.87 5.74
C LEU A 185 9.57 -6.43 6.56
N GLY A 186 9.58 -5.18 7.03
CA GLY A 186 10.63 -4.67 7.90
C GLY A 186 10.88 -3.19 7.66
N ARG A 187 11.94 -2.67 8.28
CA ARG A 187 12.38 -1.31 8.02
C ARG A 187 13.12 -1.27 6.69
N VAL A 188 12.80 -0.28 5.86
CA VAL A 188 13.53 0.00 4.62
C VAL A 188 14.97 0.44 4.94
N ASP A 189 15.95 -0.16 4.27
CA ASP A 189 17.32 0.34 4.23
C ASP A 189 17.41 1.47 3.18
N PRO A 190 17.72 2.72 3.58
CA PRO A 190 17.84 3.83 2.63
C PRO A 190 18.89 3.60 1.52
N ALA A 191 19.91 2.77 1.78
CA ALA A 191 20.93 2.44 0.78
C ALA A 191 20.46 1.40 -0.26
N ALA A 192 19.44 0.59 0.08
CA ALA A 192 18.90 -0.46 -0.77
C ALA A 192 17.37 -0.59 -0.59
N PRO A 193 16.60 0.47 -0.91
CA PRO A 193 15.25 0.64 -0.37
C PRO A 193 14.21 -0.37 -0.84
N LEU A 194 14.48 -1.08 -1.93
CA LEU A 194 13.59 -2.09 -2.48
C LEU A 194 14.01 -3.52 -2.13
N HIS A 195 15.21 -3.71 -1.58
CA HIS A 195 15.73 -5.05 -1.28
C HIS A 195 14.93 -5.70 -0.14
N GLY A 196 14.26 -6.81 -0.45
CA GLY A 196 13.40 -7.52 0.52
C GLY A 196 12.04 -6.88 0.76
N HIS A 197 11.69 -5.84 -0.01
CA HIS A 197 10.43 -5.10 0.12
C HIS A 197 9.52 -5.20 -1.10
N LEU A 198 9.97 -5.84 -2.18
CA LEU A 198 9.11 -6.21 -3.31
C LEU A 198 8.64 -7.64 -3.12
N PHE A 199 7.34 -7.90 -3.16
CA PHE A 199 6.77 -9.23 -2.92
C PHE A 199 5.80 -9.66 -4.03
N ASN A 200 5.59 -10.97 -4.10
CA ASN A 200 4.71 -11.59 -5.10
C ASN A 200 3.25 -11.46 -4.66
N LEU A 201 2.51 -10.59 -5.35
CA LEU A 201 1.08 -10.39 -5.18
C LEU A 201 0.35 -10.94 -6.40
N ALA A 202 -0.22 -12.14 -6.27
CA ALA A 202 -0.94 -12.83 -7.35
C ALA A 202 -0.18 -12.91 -8.69
N GLY A 203 1.15 -13.12 -8.65
CA GLY A 203 2.01 -13.24 -9.83
C GLY A 203 2.61 -11.91 -10.32
N LEU A 204 2.24 -10.79 -9.70
CA LEU A 204 2.76 -9.45 -9.97
C LEU A 204 3.72 -9.00 -8.87
N VAL A 205 4.61 -8.06 -9.21
CA VAL A 205 5.56 -7.50 -8.25
C VAL A 205 4.98 -6.25 -7.60
N CYS A 206 4.88 -6.27 -6.27
CA CYS A 206 4.31 -5.18 -5.49
C CYS A 206 5.22 -4.79 -4.33
N ALA A 207 5.28 -3.50 -3.99
CA ALA A 207 6.04 -3.04 -2.83
C ALA A 207 5.21 -3.14 -1.54
N ASP A 208 5.87 -3.44 -0.42
CA ASP A 208 5.25 -3.51 0.89
C ASP A 208 4.86 -2.10 1.44
N LEU A 209 4.27 -2.09 2.63
CA LEU A 209 3.88 -0.85 3.30
C LEU A 209 5.08 0.05 3.60
N ALA A 210 6.22 -0.53 3.97
CA ALA A 210 7.38 0.25 4.41
C ALA A 210 7.92 1.11 3.25
N VAL A 211 7.98 0.55 2.03
CA VAL A 211 8.31 1.30 0.81
C VAL A 211 7.24 2.35 0.50
N SER A 212 5.95 2.00 0.63
CA SER A 212 4.85 2.94 0.37
C SER A 212 4.90 4.16 1.30
N VAL A 213 5.21 3.96 2.58
CA VAL A 213 5.38 5.02 3.58
C VAL A 213 6.62 5.85 3.28
N ALA A 214 7.77 5.22 3.03
CA ALA A 214 9.01 5.94 2.75
C ALA A 214 8.89 6.77 1.45
N ALA A 215 8.22 6.24 0.41
CA ALA A 215 7.90 6.96 -0.81
C ALA A 215 7.01 8.19 -0.53
N PHE A 216 5.99 8.02 0.31
CA PHE A 216 5.09 9.11 0.70
C PHE A 216 5.81 10.22 1.47
N LEU A 217 6.77 9.86 2.33
CA LEU A 217 7.57 10.79 3.11
C LEU A 217 8.69 11.47 2.29
N GLY A 218 8.92 11.07 1.04
CA GLY A 218 10.02 11.57 0.22
C GLY A 218 11.40 11.10 0.73
N GLU A 219 11.44 9.98 1.43
CA GLU A 219 12.68 9.39 1.99
C GLU A 219 13.38 8.46 1.01
N LEU A 220 12.79 8.24 -0.16
CA LEU A 220 13.29 7.36 -1.21
C LEU A 220 13.79 8.16 -2.41
N PRO A 221 14.82 7.68 -3.13
CA PRO A 221 15.32 8.34 -4.34
C PRO A 221 14.24 8.55 -5.40
N ASP A 222 14.22 9.74 -6.03
CA ASP A 222 13.23 10.12 -7.06
C ASP A 222 13.17 9.14 -8.25
N GLY A 223 14.30 8.49 -8.57
CA GLY A 223 14.42 7.54 -9.68
C GLY A 223 13.77 6.17 -9.45
N LEU A 224 13.05 5.97 -8.35
CA LEU A 224 12.35 4.71 -8.04
C LEU A 224 10.86 4.74 -8.37
N PHE A 225 10.28 5.93 -8.57
CA PHE A 225 8.85 6.11 -8.74
C PHE A 225 8.53 6.72 -10.09
N ALA A 226 7.45 6.23 -10.69
CA ALA A 226 6.89 6.88 -11.85
C ALA A 226 6.38 8.27 -11.45
N PRO A 227 6.59 9.31 -12.30
CA PRO A 227 6.10 10.64 -12.00
C PRO A 227 4.57 10.60 -11.86
N ARG A 228 4.07 11.18 -10.77
CA ARG A 228 2.62 11.28 -10.55
C ARG A 228 2.03 12.11 -11.68
N ARG A 229 1.13 11.53 -12.47
CA ARG A 229 0.40 12.28 -13.50
C ARG A 229 -0.41 13.39 -12.79
N PRO A 230 -0.27 14.66 -13.21
CA PRO A 230 -1.14 15.71 -12.72
C PRO A 230 -2.57 15.37 -13.15
N HIS A 231 -3.47 15.32 -12.17
CA HIS A 231 -4.92 15.20 -12.39
C HIS A 231 -5.49 16.54 -12.87
#